data_AF-A0A962RT32-F1
#
_entry.id   AF-A0A962RT32-F1
#
_cell.length_a   1.000
_cell.length_b   1.000
_cell.length_c   1.000
_cell.angle_alpha   90.00
_cell.angle_beta   90.00
_cell.angle_gamma   90.00
#
_symmetry.space_group_name_H-M   'P 1'
#
loop_
_entity.id
_entity.type
_entity.pdbx_description
1 polymer ?
#
loop_
_entity_poly.entity_id
_entity_poly.type
_entity_poly.pdbx_seq_one_letter_code
_entity_poly.pdbx_strand_id
1 'polypeptide(L)'
;MSNTRQAGLTLLEILVATALFSIVAGAGYSALDQGLRVRARLDAERSRWQALDGLMNLLERDLSAVVAVARRDAQSGGEPLFRGDPGGEGARRTEFLRFTRRVHPGLRQEAPASPLQRVAWRWDDGVLERASWPRLDQPRGAAADAWPLLQGVDEVRLRFLAADGNWSRRWGEPGSVSVQALPRAVEFSLWFDGRGPYKRVFLVGAPR
;
A
#
# COMPACT_ATOMS: atom_id res chain seq x y z
N MET A 1 70.19 3.09 46.53
CA MET A 1 68.93 2.32 46.40
C MET A 1 67.79 3.28 46.67
N SER A 2 67.19 3.85 45.63
CA SER A 2 66.09 4.82 45.75
C SER A 2 64.82 4.08 46.20
N ASN A 3 64.38 4.35 47.43
CA ASN A 3 63.16 3.79 47.98
C ASN A 3 61.96 4.55 47.41
N THR A 4 61.37 4.01 46.35
CA THR A 4 60.14 4.55 45.75
C THR A 4 59.00 4.28 46.73
N ARG A 5 58.49 5.32 47.42
CA ARG A 5 57.32 5.19 48.30
C ARG A 5 56.12 4.78 47.44
N GLN A 6 55.55 3.61 47.71
CA GLN A 6 54.28 3.17 47.15
C GLN A 6 53.16 4.01 47.79
N ALA A 7 52.54 4.89 46.99
CA ALA A 7 51.32 5.59 47.41
C ALA A 7 50.13 4.65 47.17
N GLY A 8 49.47 4.20 48.25
CA GLY A 8 48.22 3.45 48.17
C GLY A 8 47.03 4.39 47.97
N LEU A 9 45.99 3.92 47.28
CA LEU A 9 44.72 4.64 47.11
C LEU A 9 44.01 4.76 48.46
N THR A 10 43.49 5.96 48.77
CA THR A 10 42.66 6.13 49.98
C THR A 10 41.24 5.61 49.75
N LEU A 11 40.55 5.25 50.84
CA LEU A 11 39.15 4.79 50.77
C LEU A 11 38.23 5.87 50.16
N LEU A 12 38.51 7.15 50.46
CA LEU A 12 37.82 8.30 49.88
C LEU A 12 38.02 8.37 48.35
N GLU A 13 39.22 8.09 47.89
CA GLU A 13 39.60 8.19 46.47
C GLU A 13 38.92 7.10 45.62
N ILE A 14 38.85 5.87 46.14
CA ILE A 14 38.06 4.79 45.52
C ILE A 14 36.58 5.15 45.49
N LEU A 15 36.04 5.76 46.55
CA LEU A 15 34.64 6.17 46.62
C LEU A 15 34.31 7.28 45.61
N VAL A 16 35.16 8.30 45.51
CA VAL A 16 35.00 9.39 44.53
C VAL A 16 35.18 8.86 43.10
N ALA A 17 36.19 8.03 42.85
CA ALA A 17 36.44 7.45 41.53
C ALA A 17 35.28 6.56 41.06
N THR A 18 34.73 5.71 41.93
CA THR A 18 33.57 4.88 41.62
C THR A 18 32.29 5.69 41.45
N ALA A 19 32.08 6.73 42.26
CA ALA A 19 30.95 7.65 42.10
C ALA A 19 30.99 8.35 40.74
N LEU A 20 32.12 8.96 40.37
CA LEU A 20 32.29 9.60 39.06
C LEU A 20 32.18 8.60 37.91
N PHE A 21 32.80 7.43 38.04
CA PHE A 21 32.70 6.37 37.05
C PHE A 21 31.26 5.93 36.82
N SER A 22 30.47 5.77 37.89
CA SER A 22 29.07 5.38 37.81
C SER A 22 28.22 6.42 37.06
N ILE A 23 28.50 7.72 37.26
CA ILE A 23 27.81 8.81 36.56
C ILE A 23 28.12 8.77 35.06
N VAL A 24 29.41 8.67 34.72
CA VAL A 24 29.85 8.63 33.30
C VAL A 24 29.34 7.38 32.60
N ALA A 25 29.44 6.21 33.26
CA ALA A 25 28.92 4.95 32.75
C ALA A 25 27.40 5.00 32.56
N GLY A 26 26.67 5.59 33.51
CA GLY A 26 25.23 5.79 33.43
C GLY A 26 24.83 6.71 32.28
N ALA A 27 25.51 7.83 32.11
CA ALA A 27 25.28 8.74 30.98
C ALA A 27 25.56 8.07 29.62
N GLY A 28 26.67 7.33 29.52
CA GLY A 28 27.02 6.57 28.32
C GLY A 28 25.98 5.50 27.97
N TYR A 29 25.52 4.75 28.98
CA TYR A 29 24.46 3.77 28.81
C TYR A 29 23.14 4.41 28.35
N SER A 30 22.75 5.53 28.97
CA SER A 30 21.53 6.26 28.60
C SER A 30 21.58 6.77 27.16
N ALA A 31 22.72 7.31 26.72
CA ALA A 31 22.91 7.78 25.35
C ALA A 31 22.79 6.64 24.32
N LEU A 32 23.40 5.48 24.61
CA LEU A 32 23.29 4.30 23.76
C LEU A 32 21.84 3.81 23.64
N ASP A 33 21.17 3.66 24.78
CA ASP A 33 19.79 3.20 24.87
C ASP A 33 18.82 4.17 24.16
N GLN A 34 19.03 5.48 24.28
CA GLN A 34 18.31 6.48 23.49
C GLN A 34 18.58 6.33 21.99
N GLY A 35 19.84 6.12 21.59
CA GLY A 35 20.21 5.88 20.19
C GLY A 35 19.51 4.65 19.59
N LEU A 36 19.46 3.54 20.34
CA LEU A 36 18.76 2.31 19.93
C LEU A 36 17.26 2.53 19.76
N ARG A 37 16.61 3.25 20.68
CA ARG A 37 15.19 3.60 20.56
C ARG A 37 14.89 4.46 19.34
N VAL A 38 15.74 5.46 19.07
CA VAL A 38 15.58 6.32 17.89
C VAL A 38 15.70 5.51 16.62
N ARG A 39 16.71 4.63 16.53
CA ARG A 39 16.90 3.73 15.38
C ARG A 39 15.67 2.83 15.17
N ALA A 40 15.15 2.20 16.22
CA ALA A 40 13.97 1.35 16.12
C ALA A 40 12.74 2.11 15.59
N ARG A 41 12.52 3.36 16.02
CA ARG A 41 11.44 4.22 15.51
C ARG A 41 11.64 4.57 14.03
N LEU A 42 12.87 4.90 13.62
CA LEU A 42 13.19 5.20 12.23
C LEU A 42 13.01 3.98 11.32
N ASP A 43 13.41 2.79 11.78
CA ASP A 43 13.26 1.55 11.01
C ASP A 43 11.78 1.18 10.81
N ALA A 44 10.94 1.36 11.85
CA ALA A 44 9.50 1.18 11.75
C ALA A 44 8.87 2.17 10.76
N GLU A 45 9.26 3.44 10.85
CA GLU A 45 8.76 4.48 9.95
C GLU A 45 9.17 4.23 8.51
N ARG A 46 10.43 3.85 8.26
CA ARG A 46 10.93 3.48 6.93
C ARG A 46 10.14 2.33 6.33
N SER A 47 9.83 1.30 7.12
CA SER A 47 9.06 0.13 6.66
C SER A 47 7.65 0.53 6.21
N ARG A 48 7.02 1.49 6.90
CA ARG A 48 5.70 2.05 6.50
C ARG A 48 5.77 2.76 5.15
N TRP A 49 6.75 3.63 4.96
CA TRP A 49 6.94 4.33 3.69
C TRP A 49 7.20 3.37 2.53
N GLN A 50 8.00 2.33 2.76
CA GLN A 50 8.25 1.30 1.76
C GLN A 50 6.98 0.53 1.37
N ALA A 51 6.12 0.21 2.35
CA ALA A 51 4.83 -0.45 2.08
C ALA A 51 3.90 0.45 1.26
N LEU A 52 3.81 1.74 1.61
CA LEU A 52 3.01 2.72 0.87
C LEU A 52 3.52 2.93 -0.56
N ASP A 53 4.83 3.09 -0.75
CA ASP A 53 5.43 3.21 -2.08
C ASP A 53 5.20 1.95 -2.92
N GLY A 54 5.36 0.76 -2.30
CA GLY A 54 5.07 -0.52 -2.93
C GLY A 54 3.63 -0.63 -3.42
N LEU A 55 2.68 -0.24 -2.56
CA LEU A 55 1.25 -0.18 -2.87
C LEU A 55 0.98 0.76 -4.07
N MET A 56 1.48 1.99 -4.00
CA MET A 56 1.23 3.00 -5.04
C MET A 56 1.84 2.59 -6.39
N ASN A 57 3.03 2.00 -6.37
CA ASN A 57 3.67 1.46 -7.57
C ASN A 57 2.92 0.27 -8.16
N LEU A 58 2.33 -0.60 -7.31
CA LEU A 58 1.49 -1.70 -7.77
C LEU A 58 0.20 -1.18 -8.42
N LEU A 59 -0.46 -0.21 -7.80
CA LEU A 59 -1.66 0.43 -8.35
C LEU A 59 -1.36 1.12 -9.68
N GLU A 60 -0.24 1.83 -9.78
CA GLU A 60 0.22 2.45 -11.03
C GLU A 60 0.44 1.42 -12.15
N ARG A 61 1.10 0.29 -11.83
CA ARG A 61 1.30 -0.81 -12.79
C ARG A 61 -0.01 -1.44 -13.23
N ASP A 62 -0.97 -1.59 -12.34
CA ASP A 62 -2.28 -2.12 -12.71
C ASP A 62 -3.06 -1.13 -13.59
N LEU A 63 -3.09 0.16 -13.23
CA LEU A 63 -3.83 1.22 -13.95
C LEU A 63 -3.24 1.53 -15.32
N SER A 64 -1.91 1.59 -15.45
CA SER A 64 -1.23 1.79 -16.74
C SER A 64 -1.47 0.65 -17.73
N ALA A 65 -1.71 -0.57 -17.22
CA ALA A 65 -1.96 -1.76 -18.01
C ALA A 65 -3.46 -2.02 -18.31
N VAL A 66 -4.36 -1.12 -17.91
CA VAL A 66 -5.80 -1.26 -18.16
C VAL A 66 -6.09 -1.36 -19.65
N VAL A 67 -7.05 -2.22 -20.00
CA VAL A 67 -7.57 -2.37 -21.36
C VAL A 67 -9.09 -2.31 -21.39
N ALA A 68 -9.64 -1.78 -22.49
CA ALA A 68 -11.06 -1.67 -22.75
C ALA A 68 -11.66 -3.03 -23.20
N VAL A 69 -11.55 -4.06 -22.36
CA VAL A 69 -12.12 -5.39 -22.63
C VAL A 69 -13.19 -5.73 -21.59
N ALA A 70 -14.45 -5.79 -22.06
CA ALA A 70 -15.59 -6.20 -21.24
C ALA A 70 -15.59 -7.72 -21.06
N ARG A 71 -15.99 -8.17 -19.86
CA ARG A 71 -16.36 -9.58 -19.69
C ARG A 71 -17.71 -9.78 -20.37
N ARG A 72 -17.75 -10.63 -21.40
CA ARG A 72 -19.00 -11.03 -22.05
C ARG A 72 -19.80 -11.85 -21.05
N ASP A 73 -20.96 -11.33 -20.66
CA ASP A 73 -21.92 -12.04 -19.82
C ASP A 73 -23.22 -12.16 -20.63
N ALA A 74 -23.59 -13.39 -20.98
CA ALA A 74 -24.69 -13.68 -21.89
C ALA A 74 -26.08 -13.33 -21.33
N GLN A 75 -26.21 -13.03 -20.02
CA GLN A 75 -27.52 -12.93 -19.36
C GLN A 75 -27.81 -11.57 -18.71
N SER A 76 -26.87 -10.62 -18.64
CA SER A 76 -27.00 -9.43 -17.76
C SER A 76 -26.51 -8.09 -18.32
N GLY A 77 -26.25 -7.98 -19.63
CA GLY A 77 -25.80 -6.72 -20.23
C GLY A 77 -24.29 -6.42 -20.06
N GLY A 78 -23.51 -7.39 -19.60
CA GLY A 78 -22.04 -7.31 -19.50
C GLY A 78 -21.52 -6.59 -18.24
N GLU A 79 -20.33 -6.97 -17.78
CA GLU A 79 -19.63 -6.19 -16.75
C GLU A 79 -19.02 -4.91 -17.36
N PRO A 80 -19.02 -3.78 -16.63
CA PRO A 80 -18.36 -2.57 -17.10
C PRO A 80 -16.86 -2.80 -17.33
N LEU A 81 -16.30 -2.08 -18.30
CA LEU A 81 -14.86 -2.13 -18.60
C LEU A 81 -14.02 -1.78 -17.37
N PHE A 82 -14.49 -0.76 -16.66
CA PHE A 82 -13.90 -0.18 -15.48
C PHE A 82 -15.02 0.20 -14.53
N ARG A 83 -14.90 -0.18 -13.26
CA ARG A 83 -15.82 0.22 -12.19
C ARG A 83 -15.03 0.92 -11.10
N GLY A 84 -15.56 2.05 -10.68
CA GLY A 84 -15.11 2.80 -9.52
C GLY A 84 -16.30 3.21 -8.68
N ASP A 85 -16.39 2.71 -7.46
CA ASP A 85 -17.49 3.01 -6.55
C ASP A 85 -16.91 3.22 -5.15
N PRO A 86 -17.15 4.36 -4.48
CA PRO A 86 -16.67 4.56 -3.10
C PRO A 86 -17.32 3.60 -2.10
N GLY A 87 -18.29 2.79 -2.51
CA GLY A 87 -19.06 1.93 -1.62
C GLY A 87 -20.22 2.68 -0.98
N GLY A 88 -21.19 1.92 -0.46
CA GLY A 88 -22.28 2.44 0.36
C GLY A 88 -22.08 2.08 1.84
N GLU A 89 -22.65 2.87 2.74
CA GLU A 89 -22.68 2.56 4.18
C GLU A 89 -23.25 1.15 4.41
N GLY A 90 -22.53 0.31 5.17
CA GLY A 90 -22.95 -1.05 5.53
C GLY A 90 -22.50 -2.16 4.56
N ALA A 91 -21.79 -1.85 3.47
CA ALA A 91 -21.22 -2.88 2.60
C ALA A 91 -19.99 -3.53 3.26
N ARG A 92 -20.17 -4.76 3.74
CA ARG A 92 -19.12 -5.61 4.37
C ARG A 92 -17.96 -6.00 3.45
N ARG A 93 -17.95 -5.53 2.20
CA ARG A 93 -16.93 -5.79 1.16
C ARG A 93 -16.90 -4.62 0.18
N THR A 94 -16.23 -3.53 0.53
CA THR A 94 -16.09 -2.37 -0.34
C THR A 94 -14.97 -2.58 -1.35
N GLU A 95 -15.26 -3.41 -2.35
CA GLU A 95 -14.55 -3.33 -3.61
C GLU A 95 -14.80 -1.94 -4.22
N PHE A 96 -13.75 -1.14 -4.28
CA PHE A 96 -13.87 0.25 -4.72
C PHE A 96 -13.38 0.46 -6.15
N LEU A 97 -12.64 -0.51 -6.70
CA LEU A 97 -12.08 -0.44 -8.03
C LEU A 97 -12.04 -1.83 -8.66
N ARG A 98 -12.52 -1.95 -9.91
CA ARG A 98 -12.42 -3.18 -10.69
C ARG A 98 -12.19 -2.87 -12.16
N PHE A 99 -11.27 -3.57 -12.80
CA PHE A 99 -10.98 -3.41 -14.23
C PHE A 99 -10.27 -4.62 -14.82
N THR A 100 -10.19 -4.64 -16.14
CA THR A 100 -9.41 -5.63 -16.89
C THR A 100 -8.05 -5.01 -17.26
N ARG A 101 -6.95 -5.74 -17.04
CA ARG A 101 -5.61 -5.31 -17.42
C ARG A 101 -4.87 -6.38 -18.22
N ARG A 102 -3.88 -5.93 -19.00
CA ARG A 102 -2.87 -6.82 -19.60
C ARG A 102 -1.88 -7.29 -18.55
N VAL A 103 -1.54 -8.57 -18.62
CA VAL A 103 -0.44 -9.18 -17.88
C VAL A 103 0.77 -9.22 -18.81
N HIS A 104 1.91 -8.73 -18.34
CA HIS A 104 3.13 -8.82 -19.13
C HIS A 104 3.62 -10.28 -19.14
N PRO A 105 3.96 -10.86 -20.30
CA PRO A 105 4.50 -12.22 -20.38
C PRO A 105 5.93 -12.21 -19.87
N GLY A 106 6.10 -12.36 -18.56
CA GLY A 106 7.40 -12.48 -17.94
C GLY A 106 7.21 -13.01 -16.53
N LEU A 107 7.83 -14.17 -16.24
CA LEU A 107 7.96 -14.82 -14.93
C LEU A 107 6.94 -15.91 -14.53
N ARG A 108 6.17 -16.50 -15.46
CA ARG A 108 5.55 -17.81 -15.21
C ARG A 108 5.97 -18.80 -16.30
N GLN A 109 6.55 -19.93 -15.91
CA GLN A 109 6.81 -21.07 -16.81
C GLN A 109 5.50 -21.60 -17.41
N GLU A 110 4.39 -21.42 -16.70
CA GLU A 110 3.02 -21.64 -17.19
C GLU A 110 2.35 -20.27 -17.40
N ALA A 111 2.60 -19.64 -18.54
CA ALA A 111 1.89 -18.42 -18.91
C ALA A 111 0.37 -18.73 -18.89
N PRO A 112 -0.46 -17.90 -18.22
CA PRO A 112 -1.91 -18.10 -18.30
C PRO A 112 -2.33 -18.06 -19.77
N ALA A 113 -3.24 -18.96 -20.16
CA ALA A 113 -3.72 -19.07 -21.53
C ALA A 113 -4.33 -17.75 -22.08
N SER A 114 -4.66 -16.81 -21.19
CA SER A 114 -5.10 -15.45 -21.53
C SER A 114 -4.09 -14.40 -21.05
N PRO A 115 -3.68 -13.44 -21.90
CA PRO A 115 -2.83 -12.32 -21.50
C PRO A 115 -3.59 -11.26 -20.69
N LEU A 116 -4.83 -11.55 -20.27
CA LEU A 116 -5.72 -10.63 -19.58
C LEU A 116 -6.08 -11.15 -18.20
N GLN A 117 -6.09 -10.25 -17.23
CA GLN A 117 -6.48 -10.52 -15.86
C GLN A 117 -7.52 -9.50 -15.42
N ARG A 118 -8.56 -9.97 -14.72
CA ARG A 118 -9.47 -9.09 -14.00
C ARG A 118 -8.85 -8.80 -12.64
N VAL A 119 -8.79 -7.53 -12.26
CA VAL A 119 -8.23 -7.10 -10.97
C VAL A 119 -9.30 -6.29 -10.24
N ALA A 120 -9.34 -6.47 -8.93
CA ALA A 120 -10.13 -5.66 -8.02
C ALA A 120 -9.25 -5.18 -6.87
N TRP A 121 -9.48 -3.94 -6.45
CA TRP A 121 -8.92 -3.39 -5.22
C TRP A 121 -10.04 -3.25 -4.21
N ARG A 122 -9.79 -3.74 -3.00
CA ARG A 122 -10.77 -3.84 -1.94
C ARG A 122 -10.18 -3.30 -0.66
N TRP A 123 -11.05 -2.69 0.12
CA TRP A 123 -10.74 -2.23 1.46
C TRP A 123 -11.80 -2.80 2.38
N ASP A 124 -11.35 -3.57 3.38
CA ASP A 124 -12.20 -4.23 4.37
C ASP A 124 -11.45 -4.28 5.71
N ASP A 125 -12.15 -3.94 6.80
CA ASP A 125 -11.63 -3.94 8.17
C ASP A 125 -10.22 -3.33 8.34
N GLY A 126 -10.00 -2.17 7.70
CA GLY A 126 -8.71 -1.47 7.76
C GLY A 126 -7.58 -2.11 6.94
N VAL A 127 -7.88 -3.16 6.18
CA VAL A 127 -6.93 -3.85 5.30
C VAL A 127 -7.25 -3.54 3.85
N LEU A 128 -6.24 -3.03 3.14
CA LEU A 128 -6.27 -2.82 1.70
C LEU A 128 -5.68 -4.05 1.03
N GLU A 129 -6.48 -4.70 0.18
CA GLU A 129 -6.10 -5.90 -0.56
C GLU A 129 -6.28 -5.72 -2.06
N ARG A 130 -5.49 -6.49 -2.82
CA ARG A 130 -5.66 -6.66 -4.26
C ARG A 130 -6.13 -8.07 -4.54
N ALA A 131 -7.26 -8.19 -5.20
CA ALA A 131 -7.82 -9.44 -5.68
C ALA A 131 -7.66 -9.55 -7.20
N SER A 132 -7.49 -10.77 -7.70
CA SER A 132 -7.35 -11.00 -9.13
C SER A 132 -7.90 -12.34 -9.58
N TRP A 133 -8.39 -12.37 -10.82
CA TRP A 133 -8.84 -13.58 -11.49
C TRP A 133 -7.92 -13.85 -12.68
N PRO A 134 -7.11 -14.93 -12.66
CA PRO A 134 -6.11 -15.22 -13.70
C PRO A 134 -6.70 -15.56 -15.08
N ARG A 135 -8.02 -15.70 -15.18
CA ARG A 135 -8.77 -16.03 -16.39
C ARG A 135 -10.04 -15.18 -16.44
N LEU A 136 -10.33 -14.58 -17.58
CA LEU A 136 -11.49 -13.68 -17.76
C LEU A 136 -12.81 -14.44 -17.95
N ASP A 137 -12.74 -15.68 -18.43
CA ASP A 137 -13.85 -16.61 -18.74
C ASP A 137 -14.29 -17.46 -17.53
N GLN A 138 -13.87 -17.11 -16.31
CA GLN A 138 -14.26 -17.88 -15.13
C GLN A 138 -15.76 -17.78 -14.82
N PRO A 139 -16.36 -18.87 -14.31
CA PRO A 139 -17.74 -18.85 -13.82
C PRO A 139 -17.97 -17.74 -12.80
N ARG A 140 -19.21 -17.23 -12.74
CA ARG A 140 -19.60 -16.33 -11.66
C ARG A 140 -19.37 -17.01 -10.31
N GLY A 141 -18.82 -16.27 -9.36
CA GLY A 141 -18.53 -16.79 -8.02
C GLY A 141 -17.18 -17.52 -7.90
N ALA A 142 -16.38 -17.60 -8.97
CA ALA A 142 -15.02 -18.11 -8.86
C ALA A 142 -14.20 -17.30 -7.84
N ALA A 143 -13.49 -18.01 -6.96
CA ALA A 143 -12.64 -17.40 -5.96
C ALA A 143 -11.54 -16.56 -6.63
N ALA A 144 -11.29 -15.38 -6.07
CA ALA A 144 -10.18 -14.54 -6.50
C ALA A 144 -8.94 -14.91 -5.70
N ASP A 145 -7.78 -14.85 -6.35
CA ASP A 145 -6.51 -14.80 -5.62
C ASP A 145 -6.39 -13.40 -5.00
N ALA A 146 -6.42 -13.31 -3.67
CA ALA A 146 -6.37 -12.07 -2.92
C ALA A 146 -5.09 -11.96 -2.10
N TRP A 147 -4.48 -10.78 -2.10
CA TRP A 147 -3.28 -10.48 -1.33
C TRP A 147 -3.50 -9.21 -0.49
N PRO A 148 -3.33 -9.29 0.85
CA PRO A 148 -3.31 -8.09 1.68
C PRO A 148 -2.03 -7.30 1.37
N LEU A 149 -2.16 -5.98 1.23
CA LEU A 149 -1.06 -5.10 0.82
C LEU A 149 -0.69 -4.10 1.90
N LEU A 150 -1.68 -3.54 2.60
CA LEU A 150 -1.47 -2.54 3.64
C LEU A 150 -2.55 -2.66 4.71
N GLN A 151 -2.16 -2.69 5.98
CA GLN A 151 -3.07 -2.69 7.13
C GLN A 151 -3.15 -1.28 7.73
N GLY A 152 -4.10 -1.00 8.62
CA GLY A 152 -4.22 0.31 9.27
C GLY A 152 -4.65 1.42 8.31
N VAL A 153 -5.42 1.06 7.28
CA VAL A 153 -6.01 2.00 6.32
C VAL A 153 -7.33 2.52 6.90
N ASP A 154 -7.36 3.80 7.17
CA ASP A 154 -8.50 4.48 7.78
C ASP A 154 -9.59 4.82 6.74
N GLU A 155 -9.17 5.20 5.52
CA GLU A 155 -10.09 5.59 4.46
C GLU A 155 -9.44 5.51 3.08
N VAL A 156 -10.23 5.12 2.07
CA VAL A 156 -9.87 5.19 0.65
C VAL A 156 -10.89 6.06 -0.09
N ARG A 157 -10.39 7.03 -0.86
CA ARG A 157 -11.23 7.84 -1.78
C ARG A 157 -10.68 7.84 -3.18
N LEU A 158 -11.60 7.88 -4.13
CA LEU A 158 -11.31 7.90 -5.56
C LEU A 158 -12.00 9.06 -6.24
N ARG A 159 -11.33 9.62 -7.24
CA ARG A 159 -11.97 10.42 -8.29
C ARG A 159 -11.49 9.94 -9.65
N PHE A 160 -12.35 10.07 -10.64
CA PHE A 160 -12.14 9.60 -12.00
C PHE A 160 -12.24 10.77 -12.96
N LEU A 161 -11.23 10.96 -13.80
CA LEU A 161 -11.19 12.00 -14.81
C LEU A 161 -11.83 11.48 -16.10
N ALA A 162 -12.93 12.08 -16.53
CA ALA A 162 -13.60 11.74 -17.77
C ALA A 162 -12.90 12.31 -19.01
N ALA A 163 -13.34 11.88 -20.19
CA ALA A 163 -12.80 12.35 -21.47
C ALA A 163 -13.00 13.85 -21.70
N ASP A 164 -14.12 14.39 -21.19
CA ASP A 164 -14.48 15.81 -21.20
C ASP A 164 -13.69 16.67 -20.19
N GLY A 165 -12.84 16.05 -19.36
CA GLY A 165 -12.05 16.73 -18.33
C GLY A 165 -12.73 16.89 -16.98
N ASN A 166 -13.96 16.38 -16.81
CA ASN A 166 -14.68 16.47 -15.54
C ASN A 166 -14.28 15.34 -14.58
N TRP A 167 -14.21 15.68 -13.29
CA TRP A 167 -13.97 14.70 -12.22
C TRP A 167 -15.28 14.15 -11.67
N SER A 168 -15.39 12.83 -11.57
CA SER A 168 -16.51 12.13 -10.91
C SER A 168 -16.01 11.29 -9.74
N ARG A 169 -16.86 11.07 -8.74
CA ARG A 169 -16.59 10.15 -7.62
C ARG A 169 -16.89 8.69 -7.95
N ARG A 170 -17.63 8.44 -9.05
CA ARG A 170 -18.04 7.10 -9.50
C ARG A 170 -17.78 6.91 -10.98
N TRP A 171 -17.58 5.66 -11.38
CA TRP A 171 -17.34 5.26 -12.76
C TRP A 171 -17.95 3.90 -13.08
N GLY A 172 -18.54 3.75 -14.27
CA GLY A 172 -19.03 2.47 -14.77
C GLY A 172 -20.27 1.94 -14.04
N GLU A 173 -21.12 2.84 -13.51
CA GLU A 173 -22.43 2.46 -12.96
C GLU A 173 -23.34 1.92 -14.07
N PRO A 174 -24.09 0.82 -13.86
CA PRO A 174 -25.03 0.30 -14.84
C PRO A 174 -26.01 1.39 -15.33
N GLY A 175 -26.21 1.49 -16.65
CA GLY A 175 -27.05 2.53 -17.24
C GLY A 175 -26.37 3.90 -17.43
N SER A 176 -25.12 4.08 -16.97
CA SER A 176 -24.31 5.27 -17.26
C SER A 176 -23.62 5.16 -18.63
N VAL A 177 -23.38 6.31 -19.28
CA VAL A 177 -22.54 6.41 -20.49
C VAL A 177 -21.12 5.85 -20.24
N SER A 178 -20.65 5.85 -18.99
CA SER A 178 -19.31 5.40 -18.61
C SER A 178 -19.10 3.88 -18.58
N VAL A 179 -20.16 3.06 -18.72
CA VAL A 179 -20.06 1.57 -18.68
C VAL A 179 -19.12 1.02 -19.76
N GLN A 180 -19.08 1.68 -20.92
CA GLN A 180 -18.24 1.32 -22.07
C GLN A 180 -17.01 2.22 -22.24
N ALA A 181 -16.69 3.06 -21.26
CA ALA A 181 -15.57 3.98 -21.31
C ALA A 181 -14.56 3.73 -20.19
N LEU A 182 -13.30 4.03 -20.46
CA LEU A 182 -12.26 4.12 -19.44
C LEU A 182 -12.13 5.58 -18.97
N PRO A 183 -11.87 5.83 -17.67
CA PRO A 183 -11.45 7.15 -17.25
C PRO A 183 -10.06 7.44 -17.81
N ARG A 184 -9.71 8.72 -18.02
CA ARG A 184 -8.36 9.14 -18.43
C ARG A 184 -7.36 9.00 -17.29
N ALA A 185 -7.80 9.27 -16.07
CA ALA A 185 -6.98 9.20 -14.87
C ALA A 185 -7.82 8.83 -13.64
N VAL A 186 -7.15 8.29 -12.63
CA VAL A 186 -7.70 8.04 -11.29
C VAL A 186 -6.90 8.87 -10.30
N GLU A 187 -7.57 9.71 -9.52
CA GLU A 187 -7.01 10.27 -8.29
C GLU A 187 -7.32 9.28 -7.16
N PHE A 188 -6.27 8.76 -6.55
CA PHE A 188 -6.33 7.88 -5.39
C PHE A 188 -5.90 8.67 -4.15
N SER A 189 -6.73 8.67 -3.11
CA SER A 189 -6.43 9.28 -1.81
C SER A 189 -6.56 8.25 -0.70
N LEU A 190 -5.54 8.14 0.14
CA LEU A 190 -5.44 7.14 1.20
C LEU A 190 -5.15 7.80 2.55
N TRP A 191 -5.97 7.52 3.55
CA TRP A 191 -5.70 7.82 4.96
C TRP A 191 -5.21 6.54 5.62
N PHE A 192 -4.10 6.64 6.34
CA PHE A 192 -3.40 5.49 6.90
C PHE A 192 -2.63 5.91 8.15
N ASP A 193 -2.66 5.06 9.19
CA ASP A 193 -1.91 5.24 10.45
C ASP A 193 -2.24 6.59 11.14
N GLY A 194 -3.50 7.06 11.02
CA GLY A 194 -3.97 8.31 11.63
C GLY A 194 -3.40 9.58 11.00
N ARG A 195 -2.85 9.51 9.78
CA ARG A 195 -2.25 10.64 9.07
C ARG A 195 -3.17 11.23 8.01
N GLY A 196 -2.82 12.44 7.56
CA GLY A 196 -3.49 13.09 6.45
C GLY A 196 -3.37 12.31 5.12
N PRO A 197 -4.13 12.70 4.10
CA PRO A 197 -4.26 11.90 2.89
C PRO A 197 -2.98 11.85 2.06
N TYR A 198 -2.57 10.64 1.70
CA TYR A 198 -1.65 10.40 0.60
C TYR A 198 -2.41 10.40 -0.71
N LYS A 199 -2.18 11.43 -1.52
CA LYS A 199 -2.87 11.62 -2.79
C LYS A 199 -1.93 11.41 -3.98
N ARG A 200 -2.33 10.58 -4.95
CA ARG A 200 -1.65 10.42 -6.24
C ARG A 200 -2.65 10.37 -7.38
N VAL A 201 -2.26 10.88 -8.54
CA VAL A 201 -3.04 10.76 -9.79
C VAL A 201 -2.31 9.80 -10.73
N PHE A 202 -3.05 8.83 -11.26
CA PHE A 202 -2.54 7.80 -12.16
C PHE A 202 -3.26 7.88 -13.49
N LEU A 203 -2.51 7.83 -14.60
CA LEU A 203 -3.09 7.66 -15.92
C LEU A 203 -3.58 6.22 -16.10
N VAL A 204 -4.64 6.06 -16.90
CA VAL A 204 -5.29 4.77 -17.14
C VAL A 204 -5.01 4.33 -18.58
N GLY A 205 -4.52 3.11 -18.74
CA GLY A 205 -4.25 2.53 -20.06
C GLY A 205 -3.10 3.20 -20.83
N ALA A 206 -2.30 4.04 -20.16
CA ALA A 206 -1.09 4.66 -20.69
C ALA A 206 0.14 3.88 -20.20
N PRO A 207 0.65 2.90 -20.96
CA PRO A 207 1.92 2.25 -20.62
C PRO A 207 3.05 3.29 -20.64
N ARG A 208 3.99 3.16 -19.70
CA ARG A 208 5.26 3.89 -19.77
C ARG A 208 6.11 3.40 -20.94
#